data_AF-C4RBS6-F1
#
_entry.id   AF-C4RBS6-F1
#
_cell.length_a   1.000
_cell.length_b   1.000
_cell.length_c   1.000
_cell.angle_alpha   90.00
_cell.angle_beta   90.00
_cell.angle_gamma   90.00
#
_symmetry.space_group_name_H-M   'P 1'
#
loop_
_entity.id
_entity.type
_entity.pdbx_description
1 polymer ?
#
loop_
_entity_poly.entity_id
_entity_poly.type
_entity_poly.pdbx_seq_one_letter_code
_entity_poly.pdbx_strand_id
1 'polypeptide(L)' 'MRIRLHGTPAETAAALTALARVLTVNRVSRPYPDRHPSTRHRIYLDATPRKDSRP' A
#
# COMPACT_ATOMS: atom_id res chain seq x y z
N MET A 1 -1.23 10.72 5.22
CA MET A 1 -2.50 10.19 4.69
C MET A 1 -2.56 8.70 4.97
N ARG A 2 -3.75 8.16 5.22
CA ARG A 2 -3.95 6.71 5.39
C ARG A 2 -4.68 6.13 4.19
N ILE A 3 -4.02 5.24 3.45
CA ILE A 3 -4.56 4.60 2.24
C ILE A 3 -4.79 3.12 2.54
N ARG A 4 -5.96 2.59 2.21
CA ARG A 4 -6.28 1.17 2.36
C ARG A 4 -6.28 0.51 0.98
N LEU A 5 -5.41 -0.48 0.79
CA LEU A 5 -5.42 -1.34 -0.39
C LEU A 5 -6.12 -2.66 -0.07
N HIS A 6 -6.94 -3.13 -1.01
CA HIS A 6 -7.65 -4.40 -0.93
C HIS A 6 -7.57 -5.10 -2.27
N GLY A 7 -7.08 -6.34 -2.26
CA GLY A 7 -6.86 -7.11 -3.47
C GLY A 7 -5.99 -8.32 -3.20
N THR A 8 -5.61 -9.04 -4.23
CA THR A 8 -4.65 -10.14 -4.12
C THR A 8 -3.27 -9.64 -3.67
N PRO A 9 -2.38 -10.53 -3.20
CA PRO A 9 -0.99 -10.16 -2.92
C PRO A 9 -0.31 -9.47 -4.10
N ALA A 10 -0.54 -9.96 -5.33
CA ALA A 10 0.02 -9.37 -6.54
C ALA A 10 -0.52 -7.96 -6.82
N GLU A 11 -1.85 -7.77 -6.72
CA GLU A 11 -2.49 -6.47 -6.93
C GLU A 11 -2.02 -5.44 -5.88
N THR A 12 -1.97 -5.83 -4.61
CA THR A 12 -1.55 -4.93 -3.53
C THR A 12 -0.07 -4.55 -3.64
N ALA A 13 0.80 -5.49 -4.05
CA ALA A 13 2.21 -5.21 -4.31
C ALA A 13 2.41 -4.28 -5.52
N ALA A 14 1.68 -4.51 -6.62
CA ALA A 14 1.73 -3.67 -7.81
C ALA A 14 1.24 -2.23 -7.51
N ALA A 15 0.12 -2.11 -6.79
CA ALA A 15 -0.42 -0.82 -6.38
C ALA A 15 0.54 -0.06 -5.44
N LEU A 16 1.14 -0.76 -4.47
CA LEU A 16 2.16 -0.17 -3.59
C LEU A 16 3.36 0.37 -4.40
N THR A 17 3.84 -0.40 -5.37
CA THR A 17 4.96 -0.01 -6.23
C THR A 17 4.63 1.24 -7.04
N ALA A 18 3.43 1.33 -7.60
CA ALA A 18 2.98 2.50 -8.34
C ALA A 18 2.84 3.74 -7.43
N LEU A 19 2.23 3.59 -6.25
CA LEU A 19 2.05 4.68 -5.29
C LEU A 19 3.37 5.21 -4.73
N ALA A 20 4.36 4.34 -4.51
CA ALA A 20 5.69 4.73 -4.03
C ALA A 20 6.45 5.64 -5.02
N ARG A 21 6.03 5.73 -6.29
CA ARG A 21 6.62 6.67 -7.25
C ARG A 21 6.26 8.12 -6.93
N VAL A 22 5.04 8.35 -6.43
CA VAL A 22 4.45 9.69 -6.24
C VAL A 22 4.21 10.06 -4.79
N LEU A 23 4.26 9.10 -3.87
CA LEU A 23 4.11 9.30 -2.43
C LEU A 23 5.37 8.85 -1.68
N THR A 24 5.64 9.52 -0.57
CA THR A 24 6.58 8.99 0.43
C THR A 24 5.81 8.04 1.33
N VAL A 25 6.07 6.73 1.19
CA VAL A 25 5.43 5.70 2.03
C VAL A 25 6.20 5.57 3.34
N ASN A 26 5.59 5.96 4.43
CA ASN A 26 6.19 5.95 5.77
C ASN A 26 6.05 4.59 6.45
N ARG A 27 4.91 3.92 6.24
CA ARG A 27 4.63 2.62 6.84
C ARG A 27 3.66 1.81 6.00
N VAL A 28 3.88 0.51 5.96
CA VAL A 28 2.97 -0.48 5.39
C VAL A 28 2.58 -1.46 6.49
N SER A 29 1.29 -1.70 6.70
CA SER A 29 0.84 -2.73 7.63
C SER A 29 1.09 -4.12 7.06
N ARG A 30 1.43 -5.08 7.92
CA ARG A 30 1.44 -6.48 7.52
C ARG A 30 0.00 -6.96 7.26
N PRO A 31 -0.23 -7.78 6.23
CA PRO A 31 -1.48 -8.51 6.11
C PRO A 31 -1.69 -9.36 7.38
N TYR A 32 -2.94 -9.46 7.85
CA TYR A 32 -3.25 -10.29 9.02
C TYR A 32 -2.95 -11.77 8.70
N PRO A 33 -2.12 -12.45 9.51
CA PRO A 33 -1.64 -13.79 9.21
C PRO A 33 -2.73 -14.88 9.28
N ASP A 34 -3.84 -14.66 9.99
CA ASP A 34 -4.74 -15.74 10.39
C ASP A 34 -6.13 -15.71 9.73
N ARG A 35 -6.30 -15.08 8.57
CA ARG A 35 -7.55 -15.23 7.80
C ARG A 35 -7.44 -16.47 6.91
N HIS A 36 -8.29 -17.47 7.20
CA HIS A 36 -8.72 -18.56 6.31
C HIS A 36 -8.52 -18.19 4.83
N PRO A 37 -7.94 -19.03 3.94
CA PRO A 37 -7.30 -18.64 2.67
C PRO A 37 -8.17 -17.73 1.82
N SER A 38 -8.15 -16.45 2.17
CA SER A 38 -8.85 -15.42 1.46
C SER A 38 -7.81 -14.91 0.50
N THR A 39 -8.04 -15.17 -0.78
CA THR A 39 -7.19 -14.69 -1.86
C THR A 39 -7.03 -13.16 -1.86
N ARG A 40 -7.79 -12.45 -1.01
CA ARG A 40 -7.79 -10.99 -0.86
C ARG A 40 -7.19 -10.57 0.48
N HIS A 41 -6.13 -9.78 0.37
CA HIS A 41 -5.42 -9.16 1.47
C HIS A 41 -5.89 -7.72 1.64
N ARG A 42 -5.74 -7.20 2.87
CA ARG A 42 -5.91 -5.79 3.19
C ARG A 42 -4.61 -5.28 3.77
N ILE A 43 -4.06 -4.22 3.18
CA ILE A 43 -2.92 -3.50 3.73
C ILE A 43 -3.26 -2.02 3.87
N TYR A 44 -2.71 -1.42 4.91
CA TYR A 44 -2.84 -0.01 5.22
C TYR A 44 -1.48 0.65 4.99
N LEU A 45 -1.49 1.73 4.23
CA LEU A 45 -0.34 2.58 3.98
C LEU A 45 -0.50 3.86 4.78
N ASP A 46 0.55 4.23 5.50
CA ASP A 46 0.76 5.61 5.92
C ASP A 46 1.71 6.26 4.92
N ALA A 47 1.25 7.31 4.25
CA ALA A 47 2.01 7.98 3.21
C ALA A 47 1.77 9.49 3.22
N THR A 48 2.80 10.26 2.91
CA THR A 48 2.71 11.70 2.68
C THR A 48 2.89 12.00 1.19
N PRO A 49 2.36 13.12 0.68
CA PRO A 49 2.75 13.61 -0.64
C PRO A 49 4.27 13.65 -0.69
N ARG A 50 4.86 13.05 -1.74
CA ARG A 50 6.27 13.29 -2.01
C ARG A 50 6.37 14.79 -2.32
N LYS A 51 7.32 15.48 -1.69
CA LYS A 51 7.73 16.81 -2.15
C LYS A 51 8.39 16.58 -3.50
N ASP A 52 7.58 16.54 -4.54
CA ASP A 52 8.08 16.47 -5.89
C ASP A 52 8.52 17.88 -6.24
N SER A 53 9.82 18.04 -6.47
CA SER A 53 10.46 19.26 -6.95
C SER A 53 10.13 19.46 -8.44
N ARG A 54 8.86 19.33 -8.82
CA ARG A 54 8.46 19.69 -10.18
C ARG A 54 8.37 21.22 -10.22
N PRO A 55 9.09 21.88 -11.15
CA PRO A 55 8.99 23.31 -11.36
C PRO A 55 7.58 23.75 -11.76
#